data_AF-A0A4R4ELP7-F1
#
_entry.id   AF-A0A4R4ELP7-F1
#
_cell.length_a   1.000
_cell.length_b   1.000
_cell.length_c   1.000
_cell.angle_alpha   90.00
_cell.angle_beta   90.00
_cell.angle_gamma   90.00
#
_symmetry.space_group_name_H-M   'P 1'
#
loop_
_entity.id
_entity.type
_entity.pdbx_description
1 polymer ?
#
loop_
_entity_poly.entity_id
_entity_poly.type
_entity_poly.pdbx_seq_one_letter_code
_entity_poly.pdbx_strand_id
1 'polypeptide(L)'
;MRIAGLVLLACLGAGAAIAQTAPRLRAAPFAPVATPAPAAVETDAIKDYRALYEKEAQKNRELRSQVASLTERIAQITRPDGSLVQAYCESATLSRNTAGASNDCSVGGLTCEPVTGLCRTTAQSSLHCAIGFTYCSKYASCVRSADACQ
;
A
#
# COMPACT_ATOMS: atom_id res chain seq x y z
N MET A 1 -9.34 17.31 24.14
CA MET A 1 -10.75 17.49 23.74
C MET A 1 -10.94 16.64 22.48
N ARG A 2 -11.49 15.40 22.46
CA ARG A 2 -12.90 14.97 22.66
C ARG A 2 -13.84 16.01 22.02
N ILE A 3 -14.64 15.75 20.99
CA ILE A 3 -15.66 14.70 20.76
C ILE A 3 -16.04 14.66 19.26
N ALA A 4 -16.43 13.45 18.79
CA ALA A 4 -17.45 13.06 17.79
C ALA A 4 -18.07 14.10 16.80
N GLY A 5 -18.56 13.70 15.63
CA GLY A 5 -19.10 12.39 15.33
C GLY A 5 -19.57 12.21 13.89
N LEU A 6 -19.66 10.93 13.56
CA LEU A 6 -20.42 10.34 12.47
C LEU A 6 -21.88 10.84 12.43
N VAL A 7 -22.35 11.15 11.23
CA VAL A 7 -23.77 11.15 10.82
C VAL A 7 -23.77 10.36 9.51
N LEU A 8 -23.98 9.04 9.48
CA LEU A 8 -25.22 8.26 9.61
C LEU A 8 -26.39 8.72 8.69
N LEU A 9 -26.67 7.84 7.72
CA LEU A 9 -27.97 7.31 7.34
C LEU A 9 -28.94 8.10 6.42
N ALA A 10 -29.18 7.47 5.27
CA ALA A 10 -30.48 7.05 4.74
C ALA A 10 -31.58 8.10 4.44
N CYS A 11 -31.87 8.24 3.15
CA CYS A 11 -33.22 8.40 2.62
C CYS A 11 -33.37 7.38 1.47
N LEU A 12 -34.09 6.26 1.66
CA LEU A 12 -35.52 6.13 1.34
C LEU A 12 -35.80 6.70 -0.07
N GLY A 13 -36.02 5.91 -1.12
CA GLY A 13 -36.97 4.80 -1.18
C GLY A 13 -38.38 5.33 -1.41
N ALA A 14 -38.65 5.92 -2.58
CA ALA A 14 -39.98 6.33 -3.00
C ALA A 14 -40.41 5.52 -4.22
N GLY A 15 -41.11 4.40 -3.95
CA GLY A 15 -41.84 3.66 -4.96
C GLY A 15 -43.10 4.44 -5.35
N ALA A 16 -43.19 4.84 -6.61
CA ALA A 16 -44.44 5.31 -7.20
C ALA A 16 -45.20 4.10 -7.74
N ALA A 17 -46.24 3.68 -7.02
CA ALA A 17 -47.23 2.75 -7.52
C ALA A 17 -48.16 3.50 -8.49
N ILE A 18 -48.18 3.10 -9.76
CA ILE A 18 -49.18 3.55 -10.74
C ILE A 18 -50.04 2.33 -11.07
N ALA A 19 -51.25 2.29 -10.52
CA ALA A 19 -52.27 1.34 -10.94
C ALA A 19 -52.85 1.84 -12.26
N GLN A 20 -52.54 1.14 -13.36
CA GLN A 20 -53.17 1.37 -14.66
C GLN A 20 -53.92 0.11 -15.08
N THR A 21 -55.24 0.26 -15.10
CA THR A 21 -56.26 -0.61 -15.68
C THR A 21 -55.83 -1.18 -17.03
N ALA A 22 -55.70 -2.50 -17.11
CA ALA A 22 -55.38 -3.21 -18.34
C ALA A 22 -56.62 -3.33 -19.26
N PRO A 23 -56.55 -2.95 -20.54
CA PRO A 23 -57.59 -3.25 -21.51
C PRO A 23 -57.56 -4.75 -21.87
N ARG A 24 -58.69 -5.45 -21.71
CA ARG A 24 -58.85 -6.84 -22.16
C ARG A 24 -58.94 -6.88 -23.68
N LEU A 25 -57.81 -7.16 -24.33
CA LEU A 25 -57.76 -7.55 -25.74
C LEU A 25 -58.24 -9.00 -25.90
N ARG A 26 -59.20 -9.19 -26.80
CA ARG A 26 -59.81 -10.47 -27.17
C ARG A 26 -58.82 -11.26 -28.04
N ALA A 27 -58.38 -12.43 -27.57
CA ALA A 27 -57.45 -13.28 -28.30
C ALA A 27 -58.12 -13.91 -29.53
N ALA A 28 -57.53 -13.69 -30.71
CA ALA A 28 -57.77 -14.53 -31.88
C ALA A 28 -56.93 -15.83 -31.76
N PRO A 29 -57.42 -16.99 -32.24
CA PRO A 29 -56.63 -18.20 -32.23
C PRO A 29 -55.53 -18.13 -33.30
N PHE A 30 -54.31 -17.82 -32.88
CA PHE A 30 -53.14 -17.98 -33.73
C PHE A 30 -52.70 -19.46 -33.70
N ALA A 31 -52.58 -20.05 -34.89
CA ALA A 31 -52.04 -21.38 -35.07
C ALA A 31 -50.61 -21.47 -34.49
N PRO A 32 -50.20 -22.61 -33.92
CA PRO A 32 -48.86 -22.75 -33.36
C PRO A 32 -47.83 -22.70 -34.49
N VAL A 33 -47.11 -21.58 -34.58
CA VAL A 33 -45.84 -21.52 -35.31
C VAL A 33 -44.85 -22.38 -34.55
N ALA A 34 -44.41 -23.48 -35.17
CA ALA A 34 -43.33 -24.30 -34.66
C ALA A 34 -42.08 -23.42 -34.47
N THR A 35 -41.73 -23.16 -33.22
CA THR A 35 -40.45 -22.55 -32.86
C THR A 35 -39.37 -23.62 -33.05
N PRO A 36 -38.34 -23.41 -33.87
CA PRO A 36 -37.19 -24.30 -33.86
C PRO A 36 -36.58 -24.24 -32.46
N ALA A 37 -36.44 -25.40 -31.82
CA ALA A 37 -35.76 -25.53 -30.54
C ALA A 37 -34.37 -24.88 -30.64
N PRO A 38 -33.89 -24.16 -29.61
CA PRO A 38 -32.52 -23.66 -29.61
C PRO A 38 -31.61 -24.88 -29.70
N ALA A 39 -30.93 -25.03 -30.83
CA ALA A 39 -29.88 -26.02 -31.00
C ALA A 39 -28.83 -25.78 -29.91
N ALA A 40 -28.36 -26.87 -29.31
CA ALA A 40 -27.41 -26.91 -28.21
C ALA A 40 -26.06 -26.23 -28.56
N VAL A 41 -26.00 -24.91 -28.51
CA VAL A 41 -24.75 -24.11 -28.62
C VAL A 41 -24.13 -23.89 -27.23
N GLU A 42 -24.84 -24.29 -26.16
CA GLU A 42 -24.53 -23.91 -24.79
C GLU A 42 -23.35 -24.67 -24.16
N THR A 43 -22.95 -25.82 -24.68
CA THR A 43 -22.00 -26.68 -23.95
C THR A 43 -20.53 -26.33 -24.15
N ASP A 44 -20.12 -25.85 -25.32
CA ASP A 44 -18.71 -25.52 -25.58
C ASP A 44 -18.35 -24.10 -25.12
N ALA A 45 -19.26 -23.12 -25.30
CA ALA A 45 -19.08 -21.77 -24.76
C ALA A 45 -18.99 -21.79 -23.21
N ILE A 46 -19.83 -22.57 -22.53
CA ILE A 46 -19.78 -22.70 -21.06
C ILE A 46 -18.48 -23.35 -20.58
N LYS A 47 -17.94 -24.34 -21.30
CA LYS A 47 -16.65 -24.98 -20.96
C LYS A 47 -15.50 -24.00 -21.10
N ASP A 48 -15.47 -23.21 -22.17
CA ASP A 48 -14.45 -22.18 -22.39
C ASP A 48 -14.51 -21.10 -21.28
N TYR A 49 -15.70 -20.67 -20.88
CA TYR A 49 -15.85 -19.75 -19.75
C TYR A 49 -15.38 -20.35 -18.42
N ARG A 50 -15.65 -21.63 -18.16
CA ARG A 50 -15.17 -22.30 -16.94
C ARG A 50 -13.65 -22.39 -16.92
N ALA A 51 -13.02 -22.77 -18.03
CA ALA A 51 -11.56 -22.85 -18.14
C ALA A 51 -10.90 -21.47 -17.96
N LEU A 52 -11.49 -20.41 -18.53
CA LEU A 52 -11.02 -19.03 -18.33
C LEU A 52 -11.15 -18.58 -16.87
N TYR A 53 -12.29 -18.87 -16.23
CA TYR A 53 -12.51 -18.53 -14.82
C TYR A 53 -11.53 -19.25 -13.90
N GLU A 54 -11.30 -20.54 -14.12
CA GLU A 54 -10.35 -21.33 -13.33
C GLU A 54 -8.91 -20.79 -13.47
N LYS A 55 -8.50 -20.43 -14.69
CA LYS A 55 -7.19 -19.80 -14.95
C LYS A 55 -7.05 -18.46 -14.23
N GLU A 56 -8.08 -17.61 -14.27
CA GLU A 56 -8.04 -16.31 -13.61
C GLU A 56 -8.09 -16.45 -12.08
N ALA A 57 -8.83 -17.43 -11.56
CA ALA A 57 -8.86 -17.75 -10.15
C ALA A 57 -7.51 -18.29 -9.65
N GLN A 58 -6.83 -19.14 -10.44
CA GLN A 58 -5.46 -19.60 -10.16
C GLN A 58 -4.49 -18.42 -10.12
N LYS A 59 -4.52 -17.56 -11.14
CA LYS A 59 -3.67 -16.37 -11.22
C LYS A 59 -3.90 -15.42 -10.04
N ASN A 60 -5.16 -15.20 -9.65
CA ASN A 60 -5.48 -14.40 -8.47
C ASN A 60 -4.92 -14.99 -7.18
N ARG A 61 -4.98 -16.32 -7.00
CA ARG A 61 -4.38 -16.98 -5.84
C ARG A 61 -2.87 -16.80 -5.81
N GLU A 62 -2.22 -16.96 -6.96
CA GLU A 62 -0.77 -16.78 -7.08
C GLU A 62 -0.36 -15.34 -6.78
N LEU A 63 -1.04 -14.35 -7.37
CA LEU A 63 -0.78 -12.94 -7.12
C LEU A 63 -0.97 -12.58 -5.64
N ARG A 64 -2.02 -13.10 -4.99
CA ARG A 64 -2.23 -12.89 -3.55
C ARG A 64 -1.09 -13.49 -2.72
N SER A 65 -0.59 -14.67 -3.09
CA SER A 65 0.57 -15.28 -2.44
C SER A 65 1.83 -14.44 -2.63
N GLN A 66 2.07 -13.92 -3.84
CA GLN A 66 3.22 -13.06 -4.12
C GLN A 66 3.15 -11.75 -3.33
N VAL A 67 1.97 -11.12 -3.28
CA VAL A 67 1.75 -9.90 -2.48
C VAL A 67 2.04 -10.17 -1.01
N ALA A 68 1.48 -11.24 -0.43
CA ALA A 68 1.72 -11.58 0.97
C ALA A 68 3.22 -11.80 1.26
N SER A 69 3.92 -12.52 0.39
CA SER A 69 5.37 -12.77 0.52
C SER A 69 6.20 -11.48 0.44
N LEU A 70 5.89 -10.61 -0.52
CA LEU A 70 6.58 -9.32 -0.68
C LEU A 70 6.30 -8.39 0.50
N THR A 71 5.06 -8.35 0.98
CA THR A 71 4.70 -7.56 2.17
C THR A 71 5.45 -8.04 3.41
N GLU A 72 5.56 -9.35 3.62
CA GLU A 72 6.35 -9.91 4.73
C GLU A 72 7.83 -9.54 4.59
N ARG A 73 8.40 -9.68 3.39
CA ARG A 73 9.80 -9.31 3.17
C ARG A 73 10.06 -7.82 3.40
N ILE A 74 9.14 -6.95 2.99
CA ILE A 74 9.22 -5.51 3.27
C ILE A 74 9.19 -5.27 4.79
N ALA A 75 8.32 -5.96 5.53
CA ALA A 75 8.30 -5.85 6.99
C ALA A 75 9.65 -6.26 7.60
N GLN A 76 10.26 -7.33 7.12
CA GLN A 76 11.56 -7.82 7.62
C GLN A 76 12.74 -6.88 7.36
N ILE A 77 12.70 -6.03 6.32
CA ILE A 77 13.77 -5.05 6.01
C ILE A 77 13.50 -3.63 6.53
N THR A 78 12.27 -3.34 6.99
CA THR A 78 11.90 -1.97 7.41
C THR A 78 11.67 -1.85 8.91
N ARG A 79 11.23 -2.93 9.57
CA ARG A 79 10.94 -2.87 11.00
C ARG A 79 12.24 -2.94 11.81
N PRO A 80 12.39 -2.15 12.88
CA PRO A 80 13.58 -2.20 13.73
C PRO A 80 13.91 -3.59 14.31
N ASP A 81 12.88 -4.44 14.46
CA ASP A 81 12.96 -5.84 14.90
C ASP A 81 12.97 -6.87 13.74
N GLY A 82 12.98 -6.39 12.50
CA GLY A 82 13.02 -7.21 11.30
C GLY A 82 14.36 -7.96 11.20
N SER A 83 14.29 -9.25 10.86
CA SER A 83 15.48 -10.12 10.79
C SER A 83 16.50 -9.72 9.73
N LEU A 84 16.11 -8.89 8.76
CA LEU A 84 16.97 -8.41 7.68
C LEU A 84 17.50 -6.99 7.93
N VAL A 85 17.06 -6.32 9.01
CA VAL A 85 17.59 -5.02 9.40
C VAL A 85 18.91 -5.21 10.13
N GLN A 86 19.96 -4.56 9.63
CA GLN A 86 21.28 -4.60 10.25
C GLN A 86 21.44 -3.49 11.30
N ALA A 87 20.90 -2.31 11.01
CA ALA A 87 20.91 -1.16 11.91
C ALA A 87 19.70 -0.25 11.68
N TYR A 88 19.34 0.53 12.70
CA TYR A 88 18.32 1.56 12.63
C TYR A 88 18.74 2.77 13.48
N CYS A 89 18.13 3.93 13.19
CA CYS A 89 18.31 5.13 14.00
C CYS A 89 17.30 5.12 15.15
N GLU A 90 17.78 4.95 16.38
CA GLU A 90 16.96 5.08 17.60
C GLU A 90 16.64 6.56 17.87
N SER A 91 17.57 7.46 17.51
CA SER A 91 17.36 8.90 17.52
C SER A 91 18.12 9.57 16.36
N ALA A 92 18.01 10.89 16.23
CA ALA A 92 18.70 11.64 15.17
C ALA A 92 20.23 11.49 15.21
N THR A 93 20.83 11.10 16.35
CA THR A 93 22.28 10.91 16.51
C THR A 93 22.66 9.56 17.08
N LEU A 94 21.72 8.63 17.27
CA LEU A 94 21.99 7.32 17.85
C LEU A 94 21.63 6.22 16.85
N SER A 95 22.65 5.50 16.39
CA SER A 95 22.52 4.29 15.58
C SER A 95 22.55 3.06 16.49
N ARG A 96 21.65 2.11 16.25
CA ARG A 96 21.60 0.84 16.99
C ARG A 96 21.56 -0.32 16.00
N ASN A 97 22.35 -1.35 16.25
CA ASN A 97 22.30 -2.58 15.44
C ASN A 97 21.40 -3.63 16.11
N THR A 98 20.98 -4.62 15.33
CA THR A 98 20.13 -5.71 15.81
C THR A 98 20.86 -6.69 16.74
N ALA A 99 22.19 -6.62 16.81
CA ALA A 99 23.02 -7.32 17.80
C ALA A 99 23.10 -6.60 19.16
N GLY A 100 22.47 -5.43 19.31
CA GLY A 100 22.41 -4.67 20.57
C GLY A 100 23.54 -3.66 20.79
N ALA A 101 24.47 -3.50 19.84
CA ALA A 101 25.47 -2.44 19.89
C ALA A 101 24.87 -1.09 19.44
N SER A 102 25.37 -0.01 20.02
CA SER A 102 24.95 1.36 19.71
C SER A 102 26.14 2.25 19.39
N ASN A 103 25.96 3.18 18.46
CA ASN A 103 26.95 4.19 18.07
C ASN A 103 26.34 5.59 18.17
N ASP A 104 27.03 6.49 18.85
CA ASP A 104 26.68 7.91 18.93
C ASP A 104 27.35 8.68 17.78
N CYS A 105 26.55 9.10 16.82
CA CYS A 105 26.98 9.84 15.63
C CYS A 105 27.34 11.30 15.95
N SER A 106 26.86 11.84 17.07
CA SER A 106 27.11 13.24 17.46
C SER A 106 28.57 13.49 17.82
N VAL A 107 29.33 12.45 18.16
CA VAL A 107 30.79 12.51 18.39
C VAL A 107 31.51 13.03 17.15
N GLY A 108 31.09 12.61 15.96
CA GLY A 108 31.60 13.12 14.67
C GLY A 108 30.87 14.36 14.16
N GLY A 109 29.94 14.92 14.93
CA GLY A 109 29.09 16.04 14.53
C GLY A 109 28.04 15.69 13.49
N LEU A 110 27.76 14.42 13.27
CA LEU A 110 26.90 13.93 12.21
C LEU A 110 25.62 13.30 12.75
N THR A 111 24.58 13.26 11.91
CA THR A 111 23.33 12.57 12.22
C THR A 111 23.37 11.09 11.78
N CYS A 112 22.44 10.32 12.32
CA CYS A 112 22.17 8.96 11.86
C CYS A 112 21.45 9.00 10.50
N GLU A 113 21.84 8.12 9.57
CA GLU A 113 21.22 7.97 8.26
C GLU A 113 19.94 7.12 8.37
N PRO A 114 18.74 7.67 8.10
CA PRO A 114 17.49 6.92 8.27
C PRO A 114 17.36 5.71 7.34
N VAL A 115 18.05 5.69 6.19
CA VAL A 115 17.95 4.60 5.21
C VAL A 115 18.79 3.39 5.61
N THR A 116 20.05 3.60 6.01
CA THR A 116 20.96 2.52 6.38
C THR A 116 20.93 2.22 7.87
N GLY A 117 20.39 3.13 8.68
CA GLY A 117 20.40 3.05 10.14
C GLY A 117 21.78 3.25 10.76
N LEU A 118 22.78 3.64 9.97
CA LEU A 118 24.18 3.83 10.39
C LEU A 118 24.49 5.32 10.55
N CYS A 119 25.52 5.64 11.34
CA CYS A 119 26.03 7.01 11.38
C CYS A 119 26.50 7.46 10.00
N ARG A 120 26.12 8.68 9.61
CA ARG A 120 26.70 9.31 8.43
C ARG A 120 28.21 9.44 8.63
N THR A 121 28.95 9.33 7.53
CA THR A 121 30.40 9.54 7.49
C THR A 121 30.79 10.88 6.88
N THR A 122 29.87 11.49 6.12
CA THR A 122 30.05 12.78 5.47
C THR A 122 28.79 13.63 5.56
N ALA A 123 28.96 14.95 5.49
CA ALA A 123 27.87 15.90 5.42
C ALA A 123 27.75 16.44 3.99
N GLN A 124 26.52 16.56 3.49
CA GLN A 124 26.24 17.21 2.21
C GLN A 124 25.39 18.47 2.39
N SER A 125 24.81 18.63 3.58
CA SER A 125 23.96 19.76 3.95
C SER A 125 23.98 19.91 5.48
N SER A 126 23.45 21.04 5.96
CA SER A 126 23.25 21.31 7.39
C SER A 126 22.36 20.29 8.10
N LEU A 127 21.45 19.62 7.37
CA LEU A 127 20.57 18.59 7.93
C LEU A 127 21.33 17.32 8.34
N HIS A 128 22.54 17.13 7.82
CA HIS A 128 23.39 15.99 8.16
C HIS A 128 24.21 16.26 9.42
N CYS A 129 24.18 17.48 9.94
CA CYS A 129 24.91 17.87 11.14
C CYS A 129 24.07 17.68 12.40
N ALA A 130 24.70 17.11 13.42
CA ALA A 130 24.13 17.03 14.75
C ALA A 130 23.90 18.44 15.32
N ILE A 131 23.01 18.55 16.31
CA ILE A 131 22.73 19.80 16.99
C ILE A 131 24.03 20.39 17.56
N GLY A 132 24.26 21.68 17.31
CA GLY A 132 25.49 22.38 17.74
C GLY A 132 26.65 22.30 16.73
N PHE A 133 26.42 21.71 15.55
CA PHE A 133 27.38 21.73 14.44
C PHE A 133 26.81 22.46 13.23
N THR A 134 27.70 23.10 12.48
CA THR A 134 27.42 23.84 11.25
C THR A 134 28.04 23.10 10.08
N TYR A 135 27.30 23.01 8.97
CA TYR A 135 27.82 22.41 7.75
C TYR A 135 28.89 23.30 7.11
N CYS A 136 30.05 22.71 6.82
CA CYS A 136 31.13 23.32 6.09
C CYS A 136 31.21 22.73 4.67
N SER A 137 30.85 23.54 3.66
CA SER A 137 30.89 23.13 2.26
C SER A 137 32.30 22.88 1.73
N LYS A 138 33.32 23.55 2.29
CA LYS A 138 34.73 23.39 1.90
C LYS A 138 35.27 21.98 2.17
N TYR A 139 34.84 21.38 3.29
CA TYR A 139 35.33 20.07 3.74
C TYR A 139 34.26 18.96 3.68
N ALA A 140 33.04 19.29 3.22
CA ALA A 140 31.88 18.39 3.24
C ALA A 140 31.66 17.73 4.63
N SER A 141 31.82 18.52 5.69
CA SER A 141 31.83 18.05 7.08
C SER A 141 31.06 18.98 8.01
N CYS A 142 30.83 18.52 9.23
CA CYS A 142 30.15 19.27 10.28
C CYS A 142 31.19 19.79 11.29
N VAL A 143 31.24 21.10 11.47
CA VAL A 143 32.21 21.79 12.34
C VAL A 143 31.49 22.53 13.47
N ARG A 144 32.18 22.81 14.57
CA ARG A 144 31.56 23.46 15.75
C ARG A 144 31.33 24.96 15.59
N SER A 145 32.00 25.61 14.64
CA SER A 145 31.86 27.04 14.36
C SER A 145 32.15 27.34 12.88
N ALA A 146 31.64 28.46 12.37
CA ALA A 146 31.91 28.90 11.00
C ALA A 146 33.40 29.21 10.77
N ASP A 147 34.11 29.66 11.81
CA ASP A 147 35.55 29.97 11.73
C ASP A 147 36.40 28.73 11.45
N ALA A 148 35.96 27.55 11.91
CA ALA A 148 36.62 26.29 11.62
C ALA A 148 36.45 25.83 10.15
N CYS A 149 35.61 26.52 9.37
CA CYS A 149 35.37 26.25 7.95
C CYS A 149 36.21 27.13 7.00
N GLN A 150 37.04 28.04 7.54
CA GLN A 150 37.81 29.00 6.75
C GLN A 150 39.00 28.35 6.01
#